data_AF-A0A940KPF6-F1
#
_entry.id   AF-A0A940KPF6-F1
#
_cell.length_a   1.000
_cell.length_b   1.000
_cell.length_c   1.000
_cell.angle_alpha   90.00
_cell.angle_beta   90.00
_cell.angle_gamma   90.00
#
_symmetry.space_group_name_H-M   'P 1'
#
loop_
_entity.id
_entity.type
_entity.pdbx_description
1 polymer ?
#
loop_
_entity_poly.entity_id
_entity_poly.type
_entity_poly.pdbx_seq_one_letter_code
_entity_poly.pdbx_strand_id
1 'polypeptide(L)'
;MNLKHIFNEIEKVDPEVYERLDTRRSAMKQFSGIAGKLALAAVPIALGGMFKKAYGQSNSALFNILNYALTLEYLEAKFYANALAAATAGNLAIPTGAPRTAIQTIGAHETAHVAFLKTAITSSGGTPVAEPTFDFSAGN
;
A
#
# COMPACT_ATOMS: atom_id res chain seq x y z
N MET A 1 21.07 3.61 -38.88
CA MET A 1 20.84 4.19 -37.54
C MET A 1 22.10 3.99 -36.71
N ASN A 2 22.64 5.07 -36.13
CA ASN A 2 23.95 5.05 -35.48
C ASN A 2 23.78 4.72 -33.98
N LEU A 3 23.82 3.43 -33.65
CA LEU A 3 23.58 2.91 -32.29
C LEU A 3 24.50 3.57 -31.23
N LYS A 4 25.72 3.98 -31.63
CA LYS A 4 26.68 4.67 -30.75
C LYS A 4 26.18 6.04 -30.27
N HIS A 5 25.36 6.71 -31.08
CA HIS A 5 24.77 8.00 -30.72
C HIS A 5 23.64 7.85 -29.70
N ILE A 6 22.88 6.75 -29.79
CA ILE A 6 21.78 6.43 -28.87
C ILE A 6 22.32 6.10 -27.47
N PHE A 7 23.43 5.34 -27.38
CA PHE A 7 24.04 5.02 -26.08
C PHE A 7 24.63 6.25 -25.38
N ASN A 8 25.27 7.16 -26.10
CA ASN A 8 25.82 8.40 -25.54
C ASN A 8 24.73 9.37 -25.05
N GLU A 9 23.55 9.38 -25.68
CA GLU A 9 22.43 10.21 -25.22
C GLU A 9 21.74 9.62 -23.98
N ILE A 10 21.65 8.29 -23.88
CA ILE A 10 21.11 7.62 -22.69
C ILE A 10 22.05 7.79 -21.48
N GLU A 11 23.37 7.69 -21.69
CA GLU A 11 24.39 7.88 -20.64
C GLU A 11 24.34 9.30 -20.03
N LYS A 12 24.05 10.32 -20.83
CA LYS A 12 23.92 11.71 -20.36
C LYS A 12 22.65 11.97 -19.56
N VAL A 13 21.60 11.19 -19.78
CA VAL A 13 20.26 11.41 -19.20
C VAL A 13 20.08 10.60 -17.91
N ASP A 14 20.70 9.43 -17.80
CA ASP A 14 20.61 8.59 -16.60
C ASP A 14 21.92 7.78 -16.40
N PRO A 15 22.85 8.26 -15.56
CA PRO A 15 24.13 7.60 -15.27
C PRO A 15 23.96 6.20 -14.64
N GLU A 16 22.79 5.90 -14.08
CA GLU A 16 22.47 4.65 -13.37
C GLU A 16 21.86 3.58 -14.29
N VAL A 17 21.69 3.86 -15.59
CA VAL A 17 21.18 2.88 -16.58
C VAL A 17 22.08 1.64 -16.63
N TYR A 18 23.39 1.82 -16.48
CA TYR A 18 24.33 0.70 -16.42
C TYR A 18 24.06 -0.19 -15.21
N GLU A 19 23.82 0.34 -14.02
CA GLU A 19 23.46 -0.43 -12.82
C GLU A 19 22.12 -1.16 -12.99
N ARG A 20 21.14 -0.51 -13.61
CA ARG A 20 19.81 -1.10 -13.90
C ARG A 20 19.88 -2.28 -14.88
N LEU A 21 20.74 -2.20 -15.89
CA LEU A 21 20.95 -3.28 -16.85
C LEU A 21 21.93 -4.33 -16.35
N ASP A 22 22.91 -3.94 -15.52
CA ASP A 22 23.86 -4.85 -14.90
C ASP A 22 23.20 -5.71 -13.84
N THR A 23 22.23 -5.25 -13.06
CA THR A 23 21.59 -6.12 -12.05
C THR A 23 20.98 -7.39 -12.66
N ARG A 24 20.28 -7.28 -13.81
CA ARG A 24 19.70 -8.44 -14.51
C ARG A 24 20.76 -9.30 -15.21
N ARG A 25 21.72 -8.67 -15.90
CA ARG A 25 22.79 -9.37 -16.63
C ARG A 25 23.80 -10.03 -15.67
N SER A 26 24.11 -9.36 -14.58
CA SER A 26 24.96 -9.82 -13.48
C SER A 26 24.28 -10.95 -12.72
N ALA A 27 22.99 -10.86 -12.41
CA ALA A 27 22.23 -11.97 -11.83
C ALA A 27 22.23 -13.20 -12.75
N MET A 28 22.05 -13.02 -14.06
CA MET A 28 22.18 -14.11 -15.05
C MET A 28 23.60 -14.67 -15.15
N LYS A 29 24.64 -13.83 -15.10
CA LYS A 29 26.05 -14.28 -15.09
C LYS A 29 26.39 -15.04 -13.81
N GLN A 30 25.95 -14.55 -12.65
CA GLN A 30 26.10 -15.22 -11.36
C GLN A 30 25.34 -16.55 -11.34
N PHE A 31 24.12 -16.60 -11.87
CA PHE A 31 23.36 -17.84 -12.04
C PHE A 31 24.08 -18.82 -12.97
N SER A 32 24.65 -18.36 -14.09
CA SER A 32 25.45 -19.22 -14.99
C SER A 32 26.75 -19.72 -14.34
N GLY A 33 27.36 -18.93 -13.46
CA GLY A 33 28.56 -19.29 -12.71
C GLY A 33 28.28 -20.30 -11.59
N ILE A 34 27.12 -20.20 -10.94
CA ILE A 34 26.62 -21.13 -9.91
C ILE A 34 26.13 -22.44 -10.55
N ALA A 35 25.34 -22.36 -11.63
CA ALA A 35 24.86 -23.51 -12.39
C ALA A 35 25.98 -24.28 -13.08
N GLY A 36 27.07 -23.61 -13.46
CA GLY A 36 28.25 -24.23 -14.06
C GLY A 36 29.14 -25.00 -13.09
N LYS A 37 28.96 -24.86 -11.76
CA LYS A 37 29.90 -25.45 -10.77
C LYS A 37 29.27 -26.10 -9.53
N LEU A 38 27.96 -26.02 -9.26
CA LEU A 38 27.36 -26.59 -8.03
C LEU A 38 26.03 -27.31 -8.27
N ALA A 39 25.95 -28.50 -7.64
CA ALA A 39 24.89 -29.49 -7.73
C ALA A 39 23.48 -28.98 -7.40
N LEU A 40 22.47 -29.63 -7.99
CA LEU A 40 21.02 -29.42 -7.82
C LEU A 40 20.55 -29.31 -6.34
N ALA A 41 21.35 -29.76 -5.38
CA ALA A 41 21.06 -29.71 -3.95
C ALA A 41 21.09 -28.30 -3.33
N ALA A 42 21.76 -27.31 -3.93
CA ALA A 42 21.88 -25.95 -3.36
C ALA A 42 20.88 -24.93 -3.92
N VAL A 43 20.09 -25.32 -4.94
CA VAL A 43 19.11 -24.45 -5.61
C VAL A 43 18.09 -23.83 -4.64
N PRO A 44 17.51 -24.58 -3.67
CA PRO A 44 16.46 -24.03 -2.80
C PRO A 44 16.93 -22.89 -1.89
N ILE A 45 18.18 -22.96 -1.39
CA ILE A 45 18.74 -21.95 -0.48
C ILE A 45 19.14 -20.69 -1.25
N ALA A 46 19.73 -20.85 -2.44
CA ALA A 46 20.12 -19.73 -3.29
C ALA A 46 18.90 -18.96 -3.83
N LEU A 47 17.81 -19.66 -4.20
CA LEU A 47 16.56 -19.01 -4.64
C LEU A 47 15.88 -18.26 -3.50
N GLY A 48 15.85 -18.82 -2.28
CA GLY A 48 15.24 -18.19 -1.11
C GLY A 48 15.84 -16.83 -0.72
N GLY A 49 17.13 -16.61 -1.02
CA GLY A 49 17.79 -15.31 -0.84
C GLY A 49 17.38 -14.25 -1.87
N MET A 50 16.95 -14.66 -3.06
CA MET A 50 16.59 -13.75 -4.16
C MET A 50 15.16 -13.19 -4.04
N PHE A 51 14.28 -13.87 -3.31
CA PHE A 51 12.88 -13.44 -3.13
C PHE A 51 12.68 -12.38 -2.03
N LYS A 52 13.74 -11.91 -1.35
CA LYS A 52 13.59 -10.97 -0.22
C LYS A 52 13.33 -9.51 -0.59
N LYS A 53 13.31 -9.16 -1.88
CA LYS A 53 13.03 -7.77 -2.29
C LYS A 53 12.19 -7.75 -3.57
N ALA A 54 10.89 -7.99 -3.41
CA ALA A 54 9.95 -7.34 -4.31
C ALA A 54 10.17 -5.82 -4.12
N TYR A 55 10.83 -5.19 -5.09
CA TYR A 55 10.95 -3.73 -5.14
C TYR A 55 9.55 -3.17 -5.43
N GLY A 56 8.75 -3.01 -4.38
CA GLY A 56 7.60 -2.13 -4.42
C GLY A 56 8.05 -0.69 -4.65
N GLN A 57 7.14 0.14 -5.16
CA GLN A 57 7.28 1.61 -5.20
C GLN A 57 7.79 2.11 -3.83
N SER A 58 8.54 3.21 -3.80
CA SER A 58 9.21 3.68 -2.57
C SER A 58 8.28 3.63 -1.35
N ASN A 59 8.83 3.25 -0.19
CA ASN A 59 8.05 3.12 1.05
C ASN A 59 7.24 4.40 1.39
N SER A 60 7.68 5.58 0.93
CA SER A 60 6.91 6.82 1.12
C SER A 60 5.59 6.85 0.35
N ALA A 61 5.56 6.35 -0.89
CA ALA A 61 4.32 6.27 -1.67
C ALA A 61 3.32 5.30 -1.02
N LEU A 62 3.82 4.17 -0.50
CA LEU A 62 3.00 3.20 0.23
C LEU A 62 2.35 3.83 1.46
N PHE A 63 3.13 4.50 2.33
CA PHE A 63 2.58 5.13 3.53
C PHE A 63 1.61 6.26 3.20
N ASN A 64 1.81 7.00 2.11
CA ASN A 64 0.85 8.01 1.65
C ASN A 64 -0.50 7.36 1.28
N ILE A 65 -0.49 6.25 0.56
CA ILE A 65 -1.70 5.52 0.17
C ILE A 65 -2.41 4.95 1.41
N LEU A 66 -1.67 4.33 2.33
CA LEU A 66 -2.25 3.78 3.56
C LEU A 66 -2.82 4.87 4.47
N ASN A 67 -2.16 6.02 4.57
CA ASN A 67 -2.69 7.16 5.33
C ASN A 67 -3.89 7.82 4.64
N TYR A 68 -3.93 7.83 3.31
CA TYR A 68 -5.12 8.26 2.57
C TYR A 68 -6.29 7.32 2.85
N ALA A 69 -6.09 6.00 2.77
CA ALA A 69 -7.09 5.00 3.14
C ALA A 69 -7.56 5.19 4.59
N LEU A 70 -6.63 5.34 5.55
CA LEU A 70 -6.96 5.58 6.96
C LEU A 70 -7.84 6.84 7.14
N THR A 71 -7.61 7.88 6.34
CA THR A 71 -8.43 9.09 6.37
C THR A 71 -9.86 8.81 5.89
N LEU A 72 -10.04 7.97 4.87
CA LEU A 72 -11.37 7.55 4.41
C LEU A 72 -12.09 6.71 5.46
N GLU A 73 -11.41 5.76 6.09
CA GLU A 73 -12.01 4.94 7.16
C GLU A 73 -12.48 5.80 8.35
N TYR A 74 -11.72 6.84 8.70
CA TYR A 74 -12.15 7.81 9.72
C TYR A 74 -13.43 8.55 9.31
N LEU A 75 -13.49 9.02 8.06
CA LEU A 75 -14.67 9.69 7.52
C LEU A 75 -15.90 8.78 7.60
N GLU A 76 -15.77 7.54 7.15
CA GLU A 76 -16.86 6.57 7.09
C GLU A 76 -17.32 6.13 8.48
N ALA A 77 -16.38 5.84 9.40
CA ALA A 77 -16.71 5.53 10.78
C ALA A 77 -17.51 6.65 11.46
N LYS A 78 -17.09 7.92 11.26
CA LYS A 78 -17.83 9.09 11.76
C LYS A 78 -19.17 9.29 11.06
N PHE A 79 -19.23 9.06 9.75
CA PHE A 79 -20.46 9.16 8.98
C PHE A 79 -21.54 8.22 9.52
N TYR A 80 -21.22 6.93 9.71
CA TYR A 80 -22.16 5.96 10.25
C TYR A 80 -22.54 6.24 11.71
N ALA A 81 -21.58 6.67 12.55
CA ALA A 81 -21.86 7.05 13.92
C ALA A 81 -22.84 8.24 13.99
N ASN A 82 -22.62 9.26 13.17
CA ASN A 82 -23.48 10.43 13.07
C ASN A 82 -24.87 10.07 12.52
N ALA A 83 -24.96 9.19 11.52
CA ALA A 83 -26.23 8.73 10.99
C ALA A 83 -27.07 7.99 12.05
N LEU A 84 -26.46 7.12 12.84
CA LEU A 84 -27.14 6.41 13.93
C LEU A 84 -27.56 7.35 15.06
N ALA A 85 -26.73 8.34 15.40
CA ALA A 85 -27.06 9.36 16.38
C ALA A 85 -28.22 10.25 15.91
N ALA A 86 -28.17 10.74 14.67
CA ALA A 86 -29.26 11.51 14.06
C ALA A 86 -30.57 10.70 14.01
N ALA A 87 -30.47 9.40 13.72
CA ALA A 87 -31.65 8.54 13.71
C ALA A 87 -32.24 8.29 15.10
N THR A 88 -31.39 8.22 16.12
CA THR A 88 -31.84 8.15 17.52
C THR A 88 -32.51 9.45 17.96
N ALA A 89 -32.00 10.59 17.49
CA ALA A 89 -32.56 11.92 17.76
C ALA A 89 -33.83 12.25 16.95
N GLY A 90 -34.24 11.37 16.02
CA GLY A 90 -35.39 11.63 15.13
C GLY A 90 -35.09 12.57 13.96
N ASN A 91 -33.84 12.97 13.77
CA ASN A 91 -33.40 13.86 12.69
C ASN A 91 -33.09 13.09 11.38
N LEU A 92 -33.03 11.76 11.43
CA LEU A 92 -32.83 10.90 10.27
C LEU A 92 -33.72 9.66 10.34
N ALA A 93 -34.50 9.39 9.30
CA ALA A 93 -35.33 8.19 9.23
C ALA A 93 -34.49 6.98 8.80
N ILE A 94 -34.08 6.15 9.76
CA ILE A 94 -33.54 4.81 9.51
C ILE A 94 -34.60 3.77 9.91
N PRO A 95 -35.11 2.95 8.98
CA PRO A 95 -36.05 1.87 9.30
C PRO A 95 -35.51 0.94 10.39
N THR A 96 -36.38 0.48 11.28
CA THR A 96 -36.04 -0.53 12.29
C THR A 96 -35.80 -1.90 11.64
N GLY A 97 -35.12 -2.79 12.37
CA GLY A 97 -34.78 -4.13 11.88
C GLY A 97 -33.54 -4.16 10.99
N ALA A 98 -33.57 -4.98 9.94
CA ALA A 98 -32.41 -5.30 9.12
C ALA A 98 -31.63 -4.08 8.57
N PRO A 99 -32.27 -2.99 8.10
CA PRO A 99 -31.54 -1.81 7.62
C PRO A 99 -30.71 -1.13 8.72
N ARG A 100 -31.28 -0.94 9.91
CA ARG A 100 -30.55 -0.37 11.05
C ARG A 100 -29.41 -1.30 11.49
N THR A 101 -29.64 -2.60 11.53
CA THR A 101 -28.60 -3.58 11.86
C THR A 101 -27.46 -3.55 10.85
N ALA A 102 -27.75 -3.47 9.55
CA ALA A 102 -26.73 -3.36 8.51
C ALA A 102 -25.86 -2.12 8.71
N ILE A 103 -26.47 -0.95 8.97
CA ILE A 103 -25.74 0.30 9.24
C ILE A 103 -24.84 0.18 10.48
N GLN A 104 -25.33 -0.46 11.54
CA GLN A 104 -24.52 -0.72 12.74
C GLN A 104 -23.34 -1.64 12.44
N THR A 105 -23.56 -2.71 11.67
CA THR A 105 -22.51 -3.64 11.27
C THR A 105 -21.44 -2.94 10.42
N ILE A 106 -21.85 -2.14 9.44
CA ILE A 106 -20.91 -1.41 8.59
C ILE A 106 -20.10 -0.41 9.43
N GLY A 107 -20.75 0.40 10.27
CA GLY A 107 -20.02 1.32 11.16
C GLY A 107 -19.03 0.63 12.10
N ALA A 108 -19.35 -0.60 12.55
CA ALA A 108 -18.42 -1.41 13.33
C ALA A 108 -17.23 -1.91 12.50
N HIS A 109 -17.45 -2.27 11.23
CA HIS A 109 -16.36 -2.62 10.30
C HIS A 109 -15.42 -1.44 10.07
N GLU A 110 -15.93 -0.24 9.81
CA GLU A 110 -15.06 0.92 9.56
C GLU A 110 -14.22 1.28 10.81
N THR A 111 -14.79 1.12 12.01
CA THR A 111 -14.02 1.25 13.25
C THR A 111 -12.90 0.19 13.36
N ALA A 112 -13.18 -1.04 12.94
CA ALA A 112 -12.18 -2.11 12.90
C ALA A 112 -11.11 -1.86 11.83
N HIS A 113 -11.48 -1.31 10.66
CA HIS A 113 -10.56 -0.92 9.60
C HIS A 113 -9.61 0.19 10.05
N VAL A 114 -10.10 1.21 10.76
CA VAL A 114 -9.24 2.23 11.39
C VAL A 114 -8.19 1.57 12.29
N ALA A 115 -8.60 0.68 13.19
CA ALA A 115 -7.67 0.00 14.11
C ALA A 115 -6.65 -0.87 13.36
N PHE A 116 -7.11 -1.59 12.33
CA PHE A 116 -6.27 -2.41 11.47
C PHE A 116 -5.21 -1.55 10.74
N LEU A 117 -5.63 -0.49 10.05
CA LEU A 117 -4.72 0.37 9.29
C LEU A 117 -3.70 1.07 10.19
N LYS A 118 -4.10 1.59 11.35
CA LYS A 118 -3.16 2.15 12.33
C LYS A 118 -2.10 1.13 12.74
N THR A 119 -2.52 -0.11 13.01
CA THR A 119 -1.62 -1.19 13.40
C THR A 119 -0.67 -1.56 12.25
N ALA A 120 -1.20 -1.72 11.03
CA ALA A 120 -0.43 -2.09 9.85
C ALA A 120 0.60 -1.02 9.45
N ILE A 121 0.23 0.26 9.49
CA ILE A 121 1.13 1.38 9.21
C ILE A 121 2.26 1.40 10.25
N THR A 122 1.91 1.31 11.54
CA THR A 122 2.89 1.34 12.65
C THR A 122 3.84 0.15 12.59
N SER A 123 3.33 -1.07 12.38
CA SER A 123 4.15 -2.30 12.32
C SER A 123 5.08 -2.32 11.11
N SER A 124 4.72 -1.59 10.05
CA SER A 124 5.55 -1.41 8.86
C SER A 124 6.56 -0.25 8.99
N GLY A 125 6.63 0.42 10.14
CA GLY A 125 7.54 1.54 10.41
C GLY A 125 7.07 2.91 9.91
N GLY A 126 5.81 3.03 9.49
CA GLY A 126 5.18 4.30 9.14
C GLY A 126 4.51 4.97 10.33
N THR A 127 4.07 6.21 10.15
CA THR A 127 3.28 6.96 11.15
C THR A 127 1.84 7.09 10.66
N PRO A 128 0.86 6.55 11.41
CA PRO A 128 -0.56 6.76 11.09
C PRO A 128 -0.94 8.24 11.19
N VAL A 129 -1.68 8.73 10.22
CA VAL A 129 -2.24 10.09 10.23
C VAL A 129 -3.25 10.22 11.37
N ALA A 130 -3.27 11.40 12.01
CA ALA A 130 -4.29 11.71 13.00
C ALA A 130 -5.65 11.88 12.31
N GLU A 131 -6.72 11.53 13.02
CA GLU A 131 -8.08 11.75 12.56
C GLU A 131 -8.33 13.26 12.33
N PRO A 132 -8.68 13.69 11.11
CA PRO A 132 -8.98 15.08 10.84
C PRO A 132 -10.40 15.44 11.32
N THR A 133 -10.70 16.74 11.32
CA THR A 133 -12.08 17.20 11.52
C THR A 133 -12.83 17.14 10.19
N PHE A 134 -14.00 16.51 10.19
CA PHE A 134 -14.85 16.39 9.01
C PHE A 134 -16.06 17.32 9.12
N ASP A 135 -16.46 17.86 7.97
CA ASP A 135 -17.72 18.58 7.80
C ASP A 135 -18.77 17.64 7.18
N PHE A 136 -19.85 17.38 7.93
CA PHE A 136 -20.99 16.58 7.48
C PHE A 136 -22.23 17.42 7.13
N SER A 137 -22.11 18.76 7.10
CA SER A 137 -23.21 19.67 6.74
C SER A 137 -23.54 19.66 5.25
N ALA A 138 -22.63 19.11 4.43
CA ALA A 138 -22.65 19.26 2.98
C ALA A 138 -22.73 20.73 2.51
N GLY A 139 -22.26 21.68 3.34
CA GLY A 139 -22.26 23.11 3.07
C GLY A 139 -23.57 23.84 3.40
N ASN A 140 -24.40 23.29 4.28
CA ASN A 140 -25.69 23.88 4.70
C ASN A 140 -25.71 24.32 6.17
#